data_AF-A0A2W7A139-F1
#
_entry.id   AF-A0A2W7A139-F1
#
_cell.length_a   1.000
_cell.length_b   1.000
_cell.length_c   1.000
_cell.angle_alpha   90.00
_cell.angle_beta   90.00
_cell.angle_gamma   90.00
#
_symmetry.space_group_name_H-M   'P 1'
#
loop_
_entity.id
_entity.type
_entity.pdbx_description
1 polymer ?
#
loop_
_entity_poly.entity_id
_entity_poly.type
_entity_poly.pdbx_seq_one_letter_code
_entity_poly.pdbx_strand_id
1 'polypeptide(L)' 'LGVAALIFLALIIFNIPAELDAGAERTAVLALSVSHVPLAIVEGIFTAMLVLFLRRVKPELLEG' A
#
# COMPACT_ATOMS: atom_id res chain seq x y z
N LEU A 1 -1.09 -4.75 1.55
CA LEU A 1 -1.83 -3.94 0.57
C LEU A 1 -1.20 -2.57 0.39
N GLY A 2 -0.90 -1.83 1.47
CA GLY A 2 -0.24 -0.51 1.37
C GLY A 2 1.09 -0.51 0.60
N VAL A 3 1.98 -1.46 0.88
CA VAL A 3 3.28 -1.57 0.18
C VAL A 3 3.10 -1.94 -1.30
N ALA A 4 2.16 -2.82 -1.62
CA ALA A 4 1.86 -3.20 -3.01
C ALA A 4 1.30 -2.02 -3.81
N ALA A 5 0.44 -1.20 -3.19
CA ALA A 5 -0.07 0.02 -3.81
C ALA A 5 1.04 1.05 -4.08
N LEU A 6 2.01 1.20 -3.16
CA LEU A 6 3.18 2.07 -3.36
C LEU A 6 4.10 1.59 -4.49
N ILE A 7 4.33 0.27 -4.58
CA ILE A 7 5.11 -0.32 -5.67
C ILE A 7 4.40 -0.10 -7.00
N PHE A 8 3.09 -0.34 -7.06
CA PHE A 8 2.28 -0.10 -8.25
C PHE A 8 2.30 1.37 -8.68
N LEU A 9 2.12 2.30 -7.73
CA LEU A 9 2.22 3.74 -7.96
C LEU A 9 3.56 4.13 -8.59
N ALA A 10 4.67 3.63 -8.04
CA ALA A 10 6.00 3.91 -8.56
C ALA A 10 6.15 3.38 -10.00
N LEU A 11 5.75 2.13 -10.25
CA LEU A 11 5.84 1.53 -11.58
C LEU A 11 5.05 2.32 -12.63
N ILE A 12 3.84 2.76 -12.29
CA ILE A 12 3.00 3.51 -13.22
C ILE A 12 3.58 4.90 -13.49
N ILE A 13 3.99 5.66 -12.46
CA ILE A 13 4.53 7.02 -12.65
C ILE A 13 5.79 7.02 -13.52
N PHE A 14 6.67 6.01 -13.36
CA PHE A 14 7.91 5.92 -14.12
C PHE A 14 7.75 5.27 -15.51
N ASN A 15 6.57 4.74 -15.83
CA ASN A 15 6.31 4.03 -17.09
C ASN A 15 5.12 4.60 -17.87
N ILE A 16 4.76 5.88 -17.64
CA ILE A 16 3.70 6.54 -18.40
C ILE A 16 4.12 6.64 -19.88
N PRO A 17 3.36 6.04 -20.83
CA PRO A 17 3.62 6.16 -22.26
C PRO A 17 3.55 7.60 -22.74
N ALA A 18 4.43 7.98 -23.67
CA ALA A 18 4.51 9.35 -24.20
C ALA A 18 3.30 9.72 -25.07
N GLU A 19 2.49 8.75 -25.50
CA GLU A 19 1.27 8.98 -26.27
C GLU A 19 0.08 9.45 -25.42
N LEU A 20 0.14 9.31 -24.09
CA LEU A 20 -0.93 9.71 -23.16
C LEU A 20 -0.71 11.11 -22.59
N ASP A 21 -1.80 11.78 -22.22
CA ASP A 21 -1.73 13.06 -21.50
C ASP A 21 -1.14 12.82 -20.11
N ALA A 22 0.15 13.14 -19.96
CA ALA A 22 0.90 12.94 -18.74
C ALA A 22 0.31 13.65 -17.52
N GLY A 23 -0.45 14.73 -17.71
CA GLY A 23 -1.14 15.45 -16.62
C GLY A 23 -2.39 14.70 -16.13
N ALA A 24 -3.20 14.21 -17.07
CA ALA A 24 -4.38 13.41 -16.75
C ALA A 24 -4.02 12.08 -16.08
N GLU A 25 -3.01 11.38 -16.61
CA GLU A 25 -2.52 10.10 -16.06
C GLU A 25 -1.97 10.28 -14.64
N ARG A 26 -1.14 11.29 -14.40
CA ARG A 26 -0.60 11.56 -13.07
C ARG A 26 -1.71 11.86 -12.05
N THR A 27 -2.76 12.55 -12.48
CA THR A 27 -3.90 12.86 -11.62
C THR A 27 -4.72 11.61 -11.29
N ALA A 28 -4.99 10.76 -12.29
CA ALA A 28 -5.72 9.50 -12.09
C ALA A 28 -4.96 8.55 -11.16
N VAL A 29 -3.65 8.41 -11.35
CA VAL A 29 -2.79 7.52 -10.57
C VAL A 29 -2.64 8.01 -9.12
N LEU A 30 -2.53 9.33 -8.91
CA LEU A 30 -2.53 9.91 -7.57
C LEU A 30 -3.89 9.72 -6.88
N ALA A 31 -5.00 9.94 -7.58
CA ALA A 31 -6.34 9.75 -7.02
C ALA A 31 -6.59 8.29 -6.61
N LEU A 32 -6.16 7.33 -7.44
CA LEU A 32 -6.21 5.90 -7.12
C LEU A 32 -5.35 5.56 -5.90
N SER A 33 -4.14 6.12 -5.81
CA SER A 33 -3.24 5.90 -4.68
C SER A 33 -3.80 6.43 -3.36
N VAL A 34 -4.39 7.63 -3.39
CA VAL A 34 -5.07 8.21 -2.23
C VAL A 34 -6.27 7.37 -1.81
N SER A 35 -6.99 6.77 -2.76
CA SER A 35 -8.13 5.90 -2.49
C SER A 35 -7.75 4.63 -1.71
N HIS A 36 -6.48 4.20 -1.77
CA HIS A 36 -5.97 3.08 -0.97
C HIS A 36 -5.54 3.47 0.45
N VAL A 37 -5.41 4.76 0.76
CA VAL A 37 -4.95 5.23 2.09
C VAL A 37 -5.86 4.76 3.23
N PRO A 38 -7.20 4.87 3.15
CA PRO A 38 -8.07 4.40 4.22
C PRO A 38 -7.90 2.90 4.49
N LEU A 39 -7.82 2.09 3.43
CA LEU A 39 -7.65 0.64 3.55
C LEU A 39 -6.26 0.28 4.09
N ALA A 40 -5.20 0.99 3.68
CA ALA A 40 -3.85 0.79 4.19
C ALA A 40 -3.74 1.11 5.69
N ILE A 41 -4.48 2.12 6.17
CA ILE A 41 -4.58 2.43 7.61
C ILE A 41 -5.24 1.26 8.35
N VAL A 42 -6.38 0.77 7.86
CA VAL A 42 -7.10 -0.36 8.48
C VAL A 42 -6.25 -1.62 8.51
N GLU A 43 -5.57 -1.94 7.40
CA GLU A 43 -4.64 -3.06 7.31
C GLU A 43 -3.49 -2.93 8.32
N GLY A 44 -2.90 -1.73 8.44
CA GLY A 44 -1.83 -1.44 9.40
C GLY A 44 -2.28 -1.63 10.84
N ILE A 45 -3.46 -1.12 11.20
CA ILE A 45 -4.06 -1.32 12.53
C ILE A 45 -4.29 -2.81 12.79
N PHE A 46 -4.89 -3.52 11.84
CA PHE A 46 -5.15 -4.95 11.99
C PHE A 46 -3.87 -5.76 12.17
N THR A 47 -2.84 -5.46 11.38
CA THR A 47 -1.54 -6.12 11.46
C THR A 47 -0.86 -5.82 12.80
N ALA A 48 -0.93 -4.58 13.29
CA ALA A 48 -0.40 -4.22 14.60
C ALA A 48 -1.12 -4.98 15.73
N MET A 49 -2.46 -5.07 15.68
CA MET A 49 -3.24 -5.87 16.63
C MET A 49 -2.83 -7.34 16.58
N LEU A 50 -2.67 -7.90 15.38
CA LEU A 50 -2.25 -9.28 15.19
C LEU A 50 -0.85 -9.54 15.77
N VAL A 51 0.11 -8.64 15.52
CA VAL A 51 1.47 -8.75 16.07
C VAL A 51 1.44 -8.67 17.60
N LEU A 52 0.68 -7.74 18.18
CA LEU A 52 0.54 -7.62 19.64
C LEU A 52 -0.10 -8.87 20.25
N PHE A 53 -1.12 -9.42 19.60
CA PHE A 53 -1.76 -10.67 20.00
C PHE A 53 -0.77 -11.84 19.96
N LEU A 54 -0.04 -12.01 18.85
CA LEU A 54 0.93 -13.09 18.68
C LEU A 54 2.07 -12.99 19.69
N ARG A 55 2.57 -11.78 19.98
CA ARG A 55 3.56 -11.56 21.04
C ARG A 55 3.11 -12.10 22.39
N ARG A 56 1.80 -12.05 22.68
CA ARG A 56 1.26 -12.50 23.97
C ARG A 56 0.94 -13.99 23.99
N VAL A 57 0.46 -14.55 22.87
CA VAL A 57 -0.08 -15.92 22.82
C VAL A 57 0.94 -16.94 22.31
N LYS A 58 1.67 -16.61 21.25
CA LYS A 58 2.67 -17.48 20.62
C LYS A 58 3.83 -16.64 20.07
N PRO A 59 4.71 -16.13 20.95
CA PRO A 59 5.85 -15.30 20.54
C PRO A 59 6.80 -16.02 19.58
N GLU A 60 6.90 -17.35 19.70
CA GLU A 60 7.63 -18.26 18.81
C GLU A 60 7.23 -18.15 17.32
N LEU A 61 6.03 -17.64 17.00
CA LEU A 61 5.61 -17.41 15.60
C LEU A 61 6.17 -16.11 15.00
N LEU A 62 6.74 -15.23 15.83
CA LEU A 62 7.36 -13.96 15.42
C LEU A 62 8.89 -14.06 15.34
N GLU A 63 9.45 -15.10 15.94
CA GLU A 63 10.87 -15.48 15.86
C GLU A 63 10.99 -16.50 14.71
N GLY A 64 11.21 -15.99 13.50
CA GLY A 64 11.22 -16.79 12.26
C GLY A 64 12.23 -17.92 12.24
#